data_AF-A0AA88GWB1-F1
#
_entry.id   AF-A0AA88GWB1-F1
#
_cell.length_a   1.000
_cell.length_b   1.000
_cell.length_c   1.000
_cell.angle_alpha   90.00
_cell.angle_beta   90.00
_cell.angle_gamma   90.00
#
_symmetry.space_group_name_H-M   'P 1'
#
loop_
_entity.id
_entity.type
_entity.pdbx_description
1 polymer ?
#
loop_
_entity_poly.entity_id
_entity_poly.type
_entity_poly.pdbx_seq_one_letter_code
_entity_poly.pdbx_strand_id
1 'polypeptide(L)'
;MSATDSSQAPSSLSSTSNHVVSSSSMSGSVQHRVASSHPTSEEDPIQPTRSSMSSSDITGDHNNIAHHHHDPEQTIPILNHHDNLLNPSSGKAVKAFSMSWLERISNSWCCQIVPRIGRNLLRKCFGVKSLTKVPFLERFVFPYQKIIVISFLCLLSFWILYAIMMSGGPKSLYAIYRNDKKNSRLVGYVVQTNTNPSFYLRVLNPNRDVGFSKHLVEYGNWETATEELFGMLIASFKEESKKTRKRCLVVDIGAFAGFYTILPALHGCRVIAYEIQPQMAGIVMSSASLNDIDKLVTVKNLAVWKEAGTRIEYSKKYVADLTNVVTAPFDTDETTPDSVETITLDEDYFSTDTHINLLKVDVSKKTDDIFLGALRTLSYMIDNIIVELTADDAPSIRHILDSFFDKVVILEDSKGLASFFFKSSTPKIFVGEKISVDDIVSHLRTTGKRNVWFSKTSKTIPYYGV
;
A
#
# COMPACT_ATOMS: atom_id res chain seq x y z
N MET A 1 39.52 31.23 28.86
CA MET A 1 40.73 31.46 29.69
C MET A 1 40.48 30.83 31.04
N SER A 2 41.54 30.22 31.60
CA SER A 2 41.66 29.34 32.78
C SER A 2 41.18 27.89 32.66
N ALA A 3 42.18 27.04 32.43
CA ALA A 3 42.30 25.60 32.70
C ALA A 3 42.06 25.28 34.20
N THR A 4 41.87 24.05 34.68
CA THR A 4 42.77 22.88 34.56
C THR A 4 42.09 21.58 35.02
N ASP A 5 42.45 20.50 34.33
CA ASP A 5 42.71 19.10 34.76
C ASP A 5 42.28 18.60 36.14
N SER A 6 41.70 17.39 36.16
CA SER A 6 42.38 16.24 36.78
C SER A 6 41.74 14.89 36.39
N SER A 7 42.63 13.95 36.14
CA SER A 7 42.46 12.54 35.82
C SER A 7 42.01 11.72 37.03
N GLN A 8 41.28 10.62 36.79
CA GLN A 8 41.51 9.32 37.43
C GLN A 8 40.60 8.22 36.86
N ALA A 9 41.23 7.13 36.44
CA ALA A 9 40.71 5.76 36.33
C ALA A 9 41.81 4.85 36.95
N PRO A 10 41.62 3.53 37.16
CA PRO A 10 40.41 2.70 37.13
C PRO A 10 40.24 1.85 38.41
N SER A 11 39.10 1.16 38.58
CA SER A 11 39.07 -0.04 39.44
C SER A 11 38.23 -1.14 38.81
N SER A 12 38.89 -2.27 38.63
CA SER A 12 38.42 -3.57 38.17
C SER A 12 37.72 -4.31 39.30
N LEU A 13 36.54 -4.90 39.05
CA LEU A 13 36.03 -6.00 39.86
C LEU A 13 35.44 -7.07 38.94
N SER A 14 36.11 -8.22 39.01
CA SER A 14 35.77 -9.51 38.45
C SER A 14 34.59 -10.15 39.19
N SER A 15 33.63 -10.72 38.46
CA SER A 15 32.80 -11.81 38.98
C SER A 15 32.55 -12.83 37.87
N THR A 16 33.31 -13.91 37.96
CA THR A 16 33.13 -15.17 37.23
C THR A 16 32.02 -15.98 37.88
N SER A 17 30.99 -16.34 37.12
CA SER A 17 30.04 -17.40 37.51
C SER A 17 30.09 -18.51 36.45
N ASN A 18 30.78 -19.59 36.80
CA ASN A 18 30.79 -20.85 36.07
C ASN A 18 29.46 -21.58 36.33
N HIS A 19 28.64 -21.79 35.29
CA HIS A 19 27.61 -22.81 35.30
C HIS A 19 28.09 -24.00 34.47
N VAL A 20 28.43 -25.07 35.19
CA VAL A 20 28.67 -26.41 34.67
C VAL A 20 27.31 -27.03 34.33
N VAL A 21 27.05 -27.29 33.05
CA VAL A 21 25.95 -28.16 32.61
C VAL A 21 26.55 -29.50 32.23
N SER A 22 26.29 -30.50 33.06
CA SER A 22 26.64 -31.89 32.87
C SER A 22 25.84 -32.51 31.73
N SER A 23 26.55 -33.12 30.79
CA SER A 23 26.06 -33.99 29.73
C SER A 23 25.63 -35.34 30.31
N SER A 24 24.40 -35.76 30.04
CA SER A 24 23.96 -37.15 30.20
C SER A 24 23.57 -37.72 28.84
N SER A 25 24.48 -38.49 28.27
CA SER A 25 24.30 -39.34 27.10
C SER A 25 23.44 -40.55 27.46
N MET A 26 22.28 -40.71 26.82
CA MET A 26 21.60 -42.02 26.72
C MET A 26 21.77 -42.56 25.31
N SER A 27 22.62 -43.57 25.20
CA SER A 27 22.74 -44.46 24.06
C SER A 27 21.58 -45.46 24.05
N GLY A 28 20.66 -45.33 23.10
CA GLY A 28 19.64 -46.33 22.80
C GLY A 28 19.88 -46.91 21.41
N SER A 29 20.53 -48.07 21.34
CA SER A 29 20.73 -48.86 20.13
C SER A 29 19.42 -49.54 19.71
N VAL A 30 18.94 -49.26 18.50
CA VAL A 30 17.90 -50.08 17.83
C VAL A 30 18.48 -50.60 16.53
N GLN A 31 18.75 -51.91 16.49
CA GLN A 31 19.12 -52.63 15.29
C GLN A 31 17.88 -53.23 14.61
N HIS A 32 17.82 -52.99 13.30
CA HIS A 32 17.32 -53.82 12.20
C HIS A 32 16.11 -54.75 12.40
N ARG A 33 15.07 -54.51 11.58
CA ARG A 33 14.58 -55.55 10.67
C ARG A 33 14.09 -54.96 9.34
N VAL A 34 14.82 -55.33 8.30
CA VAL A 34 14.44 -55.23 6.89
C VAL A 34 13.61 -56.47 6.57
N ALA A 35 12.44 -56.29 5.96
CA ALA A 35 11.76 -57.34 5.22
C ALA A 35 11.02 -56.71 4.03
N SER A 36 11.53 -57.01 2.84
CA SER A 36 10.90 -56.80 1.54
C SER A 36 10.04 -58.02 1.19
N SER A 37 8.85 -57.79 0.63
CA SER A 37 8.26 -58.65 -0.43
C SER A 37 6.97 -58.02 -0.99
N HIS A 38 7.12 -57.56 -2.23
CA HIS A 38 6.25 -57.62 -3.42
C HIS A 38 4.70 -57.64 -3.41
N PRO A 39 4.10 -57.21 -4.55
CA PRO A 39 2.74 -56.68 -4.66
C PRO A 39 1.73 -57.72 -5.16
N THR A 40 0.44 -57.50 -4.88
CA THR A 40 -0.67 -58.13 -5.62
C THR A 40 -1.80 -57.11 -5.86
N SER A 41 -2.13 -56.97 -7.14
CA SER A 41 -3.43 -56.70 -7.81
C SER A 41 -4.58 -56.10 -7.00
N GLU A 42 -5.13 -54.96 -7.41
CA GLU A 42 -6.26 -54.88 -8.37
C GLU A 42 -7.51 -55.61 -7.87
N GLU A 43 -8.46 -54.86 -7.30
CA GLU A 43 -9.91 -55.00 -7.52
C GLU A 43 -10.68 -53.92 -6.73
N ASP A 44 -11.34 -53.03 -7.47
CA ASP A 44 -12.47 -52.19 -7.07
C ASP A 44 -13.38 -52.12 -8.34
N PRO A 45 -14.71 -51.88 -8.27
CA PRO A 45 -15.47 -51.35 -7.13
C PRO A 45 -16.82 -52.04 -6.85
N ILE A 46 -17.25 -52.04 -5.58
CA ILE A 46 -18.64 -52.31 -5.20
C ILE A 46 -19.35 -50.96 -4.96
N GLN A 47 -20.38 -50.71 -5.78
CA GLN A 47 -21.33 -49.61 -5.60
C GLN A 47 -22.17 -49.80 -4.31
N PRO A 48 -22.48 -48.73 -3.55
CA PRO A 48 -23.59 -48.75 -2.63
C PRO A 48 -24.88 -48.24 -3.28
N THR A 49 -25.90 -49.05 -3.08
CA THR A 49 -27.29 -48.93 -3.47
C THR A 49 -28.00 -47.74 -2.84
N ARG A 50 -28.90 -47.13 -3.63
CA ARG A 50 -30.00 -46.27 -3.20
C ARG A 50 -30.79 -46.93 -2.07
N SER A 51 -30.95 -46.24 -0.94
CA SER A 51 -32.03 -46.49 0.00
C SER A 51 -32.89 -45.22 0.12
N SER A 52 -34.14 -45.36 -0.32
CA SER A 52 -35.24 -44.45 -0.09
C SER A 52 -35.68 -44.57 1.37
N MET A 53 -35.57 -43.49 2.16
CA MET A 53 -36.24 -43.41 3.45
C MET A 53 -37.55 -42.64 3.32
N SER A 54 -38.59 -43.34 3.72
CA SER A 54 -39.98 -42.93 3.91
C SER A 54 -40.10 -41.83 4.96
N SER A 55 -40.94 -40.85 4.63
CA SER A 55 -41.61 -39.95 5.56
C SER A 55 -42.37 -40.73 6.64
N SER A 56 -42.09 -40.44 7.90
CA SER A 56 -42.97 -40.78 9.01
C SER A 56 -43.15 -39.56 9.89
N ASP A 57 -44.42 -39.24 10.08
CA ASP A 57 -44.97 -38.18 10.90
C ASP A 57 -44.55 -38.31 12.36
N ILE A 58 -44.12 -37.20 12.96
CA ILE A 58 -44.15 -37.00 14.41
C ILE A 58 -44.74 -35.62 14.68
N THR A 59 -45.99 -35.63 15.14
CA THR A 59 -46.65 -34.57 15.88
C THR A 59 -46.04 -34.47 17.28
N GLY A 60 -45.68 -33.27 17.73
CA GLY A 60 -45.18 -33.07 19.09
C GLY A 60 -45.02 -31.58 19.43
N ASP A 61 -45.77 -31.16 20.44
CA ASP A 61 -46.06 -29.81 20.90
C ASP A 61 -44.90 -28.95 21.45
N HIS A 62 -45.17 -27.64 21.42
CA HIS A 62 -44.75 -26.56 22.32
C HIS A 62 -43.25 -26.29 22.57
N ASN A 63 -42.78 -25.11 22.14
CA ASN A 63 -42.48 -24.02 23.08
C ASN A 63 -42.11 -22.69 22.39
N ASN A 64 -42.64 -21.62 22.98
CA ASN A 64 -42.38 -20.21 22.68
C ASN A 64 -40.89 -19.88 22.66
N ILE A 65 -40.38 -19.39 21.55
CA ILE A 65 -39.13 -18.62 21.47
C ILE A 65 -39.45 -17.31 20.76
N ALA A 66 -39.16 -16.21 21.45
CA ALA A 66 -39.34 -14.85 20.96
C ALA A 66 -38.50 -14.63 19.70
N HIS A 67 -39.17 -14.38 18.58
CA HIS A 67 -38.54 -13.91 17.36
C HIS A 67 -38.02 -12.49 17.56
N HIS A 68 -36.70 -12.36 17.70
CA HIS A 68 -36.02 -11.12 17.39
C HIS A 68 -36.16 -10.88 15.88
N HIS A 69 -36.89 -9.82 15.52
CA HIS A 69 -36.94 -9.28 14.18
C HIS A 69 -35.52 -8.93 13.72
N HIS A 70 -34.96 -9.74 12.82
CA HIS A 70 -33.88 -9.30 11.95
C HIS A 70 -34.47 -8.31 10.94
N ASP A 71 -34.01 -7.06 11.00
CA ASP A 71 -34.24 -6.07 9.96
C ASP A 71 -33.73 -6.62 8.62
N PRO A 72 -34.47 -6.46 7.52
CA PRO A 72 -34.05 -6.98 6.22
C PRO A 72 -32.85 -6.16 5.72
N GLU A 73 -31.88 -6.89 5.16
CA GLU A 73 -30.72 -6.38 4.42
C GLU A 73 -31.07 -5.13 3.62
N GLN A 74 -30.43 -4.01 3.97
CA GLN A 74 -30.38 -2.82 3.14
C GLN A 74 -29.63 -3.16 1.85
N THR A 75 -30.39 -3.60 0.84
CA THR A 75 -29.93 -3.71 -0.53
C THR A 75 -29.58 -2.31 -1.02
N ILE A 76 -28.28 -2.02 -1.09
CA ILE A 76 -27.75 -0.81 -1.69
C ILE A 76 -28.19 -0.83 -3.17
N PRO A 77 -28.92 0.18 -3.66
CA PRO A 77 -29.31 0.21 -5.06
C PRO A 77 -28.04 0.27 -5.93
N ILE A 78 -27.81 -0.78 -6.70
CA ILE A 78 -26.79 -0.85 -7.74
C ILE A 78 -27.16 0.23 -8.77
N LEU A 79 -26.41 1.33 -8.78
CA LEU A 79 -26.60 2.43 -9.74
C LEU A 79 -26.19 1.95 -11.14
N ASN A 80 -27.16 1.56 -11.96
CA ASN A 80 -27.00 1.48 -13.41
C ASN A 80 -27.06 2.91 -14.00
N HIS A 81 -25.95 3.65 -13.88
CA HIS A 81 -25.80 5.00 -14.46
C HIS A 81 -24.50 5.14 -15.27
N HIS A 82 -24.19 4.11 -16.07
CA HIS A 82 -22.98 4.10 -16.90
C HIS A 82 -23.01 5.11 -18.08
N ASP A 83 -24.19 5.53 -18.53
CA ASP A 83 -24.30 6.27 -19.81
C ASP A 83 -24.18 7.80 -19.69
N ASN A 84 -24.25 8.39 -18.49
CA ASN A 84 -24.26 9.85 -18.34
C ASN A 84 -22.96 10.48 -17.82
N LEU A 85 -21.96 9.67 -17.42
CA LEU A 85 -20.70 10.19 -16.88
C LEU A 85 -19.58 10.33 -17.93
N LEU A 86 -19.76 9.82 -19.15
CA LEU A 86 -18.71 9.72 -20.17
C LEU A 86 -18.96 10.54 -21.44
N ASN A 87 -19.59 11.73 -21.34
CA ASN A 87 -19.71 12.63 -22.48
C ASN A 87 -18.67 13.78 -22.42
N PRO A 88 -17.43 13.61 -22.96
CA PRO A 88 -16.42 14.66 -22.99
C PRO A 88 -16.69 15.62 -24.17
N SER A 89 -17.89 16.17 -24.29
CA SER A 89 -18.23 17.13 -25.34
C SER A 89 -17.99 18.57 -24.89
N SER A 90 -16.76 18.90 -24.49
CA SER A 90 -16.31 20.30 -24.43
C SER A 90 -14.81 20.46 -24.63
N GLY A 91 -14.20 19.58 -25.43
CA GLY A 91 -12.82 19.73 -25.89
C GLY A 91 -12.68 20.98 -26.77
N LYS A 92 -12.39 22.13 -26.15
CA LYS A 92 -11.83 23.27 -26.88
C LYS A 92 -10.46 22.82 -27.39
N ALA A 93 -10.37 22.58 -28.70
CA ALA A 93 -9.13 22.30 -29.38
C ALA A 93 -8.09 23.39 -29.02
N VAL A 94 -7.04 22.99 -28.30
CA VAL A 94 -5.86 23.81 -28.13
C VAL A 94 -5.25 23.98 -29.51
N LYS A 95 -5.35 25.19 -30.08
CA LYS A 95 -4.70 25.54 -31.34
C LYS A 95 -3.21 25.21 -31.20
N ALA A 96 -2.72 24.33 -32.08
CA ALA A 96 -1.31 23.98 -32.15
C ALA A 96 -0.45 25.26 -32.19
N PHE A 97 0.57 25.30 -31.34
CA PHE A 97 1.59 26.35 -31.32
C PHE A 97 2.32 26.34 -32.68
N SER A 98 2.04 27.34 -33.51
CA SER A 98 2.73 27.57 -34.78
C SER A 98 4.14 28.10 -34.55
N MET A 99 5.13 27.54 -35.26
CA MET A 99 6.50 28.05 -35.34
C MET A 99 6.57 29.56 -35.66
N SER A 100 5.58 30.12 -36.34
CA SER A 100 5.53 31.55 -36.68
C SER A 100 5.36 32.47 -35.45
N TRP A 101 4.91 31.94 -34.31
CA TRP A 101 4.77 32.72 -33.07
C TRP A 101 6.12 32.84 -32.34
N LEU A 102 6.94 31.77 -32.37
CA LEU A 102 8.31 31.78 -31.83
C LEU A 102 9.22 32.74 -32.61
N GLU A 103 9.10 32.80 -33.94
CA GLU A 103 9.83 33.77 -34.77
C GLU A 103 9.44 35.23 -34.49
N ARG A 104 8.19 35.50 -34.08
CA ARG A 104 7.75 36.86 -33.71
C ARG A 104 8.28 37.29 -32.34
N ILE A 105 8.42 36.36 -31.40
CA ILE A 105 8.99 36.65 -30.07
C ILE A 105 10.50 36.85 -30.13
N SER A 106 11.22 36.06 -30.94
CA SER A 106 12.67 36.24 -31.09
C SER A 106 13.04 37.58 -31.70
N ASN A 107 12.19 38.12 -32.59
CA ASN A 107 12.53 39.30 -33.38
C ASN A 107 12.05 40.65 -32.81
N SER A 108 11.09 40.69 -31.89
CA SER A 108 10.51 41.98 -31.46
C SER A 108 10.74 42.36 -30.00
N TRP A 109 10.69 41.41 -29.05
CA TRP A 109 10.62 41.74 -27.62
C TRP A 109 11.93 41.50 -26.86
N CYS A 110 12.53 40.31 -27.01
CA CYS A 110 13.77 39.97 -26.30
C CYS A 110 14.98 40.78 -26.78
N CYS A 111 15.06 41.10 -28.08
CA CYS A 111 16.21 41.80 -28.65
C CYS A 111 16.28 43.30 -28.31
N GLN A 112 15.17 43.93 -27.86
CA GLN A 112 15.15 45.37 -27.56
C GLN A 112 15.05 45.68 -26.06
N ILE A 113 14.33 44.89 -25.28
CA ILE A 113 14.05 45.19 -23.87
C ILE A 113 15.19 44.73 -22.95
N VAL A 114 15.70 43.50 -23.15
CA VAL A 114 16.77 42.93 -22.31
C VAL A 114 18.05 43.80 -22.37
N PRO A 115 18.49 44.31 -23.54
CA PRO A 115 19.65 45.21 -23.59
C PRO A 115 19.39 46.60 -22.97
N ARG A 116 18.12 47.04 -22.86
CA ARG A 116 17.76 48.32 -22.20
C ARG A 116 17.77 48.18 -20.69
N ILE A 117 17.19 47.10 -20.15
CA ILE A 117 17.20 46.81 -18.71
C ILE A 117 18.64 46.57 -18.22
N GLY A 118 19.41 45.76 -18.95
CA GLY A 118 20.82 45.53 -18.64
C GLY A 118 21.67 46.80 -18.65
N ARG A 119 21.45 47.70 -19.62
CA ARG A 119 22.13 49.02 -19.65
C ARG A 119 21.78 49.91 -18.48
N ASN A 120 20.52 49.92 -18.04
CA ASN A 120 20.08 50.74 -16.91
C ASN A 120 20.61 50.22 -15.57
N LEU A 121 20.66 48.89 -15.39
CA LEU A 121 21.27 48.26 -14.22
C LEU A 121 22.77 48.52 -14.14
N LEU A 122 23.50 48.35 -15.26
CA LEU A 122 24.94 48.65 -15.30
C LEU A 122 25.27 50.12 -15.04
N ARG A 123 24.45 51.06 -15.55
CA ARG A 123 24.58 52.49 -15.23
C ARG A 123 24.38 52.78 -13.74
N LYS A 124 23.39 52.14 -13.11
CA LYS A 124 23.10 52.31 -11.68
C LYS A 124 24.18 51.69 -10.79
N CYS A 125 24.65 50.49 -11.11
CA CYS A 125 25.60 49.78 -10.26
C CYS A 125 27.06 50.30 -10.38
N PHE A 126 27.46 50.81 -11.55
CA PHE A 126 28.87 51.18 -11.80
C PHE A 126 29.10 52.66 -12.08
N GLY A 127 28.06 53.51 -12.02
CA GLY A 127 28.20 54.97 -12.16
C GLY A 127 28.72 55.45 -13.52
N VAL A 128 28.78 54.58 -14.53
CA VAL A 128 29.38 54.89 -15.84
C VAL A 128 28.43 55.77 -16.65
N LYS A 129 28.75 57.07 -16.73
CA LYS A 129 27.93 58.08 -17.43
C LYS A 129 27.89 57.91 -18.95
N SER A 130 28.86 57.20 -19.56
CA SER A 130 28.85 56.88 -20.99
C SER A 130 29.54 55.56 -21.30
N LEU A 131 28.80 54.61 -21.88
CA LEU A 131 29.29 53.29 -22.30
C LEU A 131 29.82 53.27 -23.75
N THR A 132 29.82 54.41 -24.46
CA THR A 132 30.16 54.47 -25.90
C THR A 132 31.64 54.35 -26.23
N LYS A 133 32.53 54.20 -25.24
CA LYS A 133 34.00 54.16 -25.45
C LYS A 133 34.70 52.88 -24.98
N VAL A 134 33.97 51.81 -24.65
CA VAL A 134 34.58 50.55 -24.19
C VAL A 134 34.35 49.43 -25.21
N PRO A 135 35.13 49.36 -26.31
CA PRO A 135 35.00 48.31 -27.34
C PRO A 135 35.24 46.89 -26.79
N PHE A 136 35.84 46.79 -25.60
CA PHE A 136 36.00 45.54 -24.86
C PHE A 136 34.66 44.92 -24.42
N LEU A 137 33.68 45.74 -24.01
CA LEU A 137 32.37 45.24 -23.58
C LEU A 137 31.55 44.68 -24.75
N GLU A 138 31.65 45.25 -25.95
CA GLU A 138 30.94 44.71 -27.12
C GLU A 138 31.49 43.35 -27.56
N ARG A 139 32.80 43.13 -27.46
CA ARG A 139 33.42 41.85 -27.86
C ARG A 139 33.14 40.72 -26.87
N PHE A 140 33.03 41.01 -25.58
CA PHE A 140 32.79 39.99 -24.56
C PHE A 140 31.30 39.85 -24.19
N VAL A 141 30.52 40.92 -24.06
CA VAL A 141 29.15 40.83 -23.53
C VAL A 141 28.14 40.31 -24.55
N PHE A 142 28.30 40.61 -25.84
CA PHE A 142 27.38 40.11 -26.87
C PHE A 142 27.34 38.59 -27.04
N PRO A 143 28.47 37.84 -27.03
CA PRO A 143 28.40 36.38 -27.07
C PRO A 143 27.77 35.80 -25.80
N TYR A 144 28.06 36.36 -24.62
CA TYR A 144 27.44 35.90 -23.37
C TYR A 144 25.95 36.25 -23.25
N GLN A 145 25.48 37.35 -23.84
CA GLN A 145 24.05 37.68 -23.87
C GLN A 145 23.24 36.62 -24.61
N LYS A 146 23.75 36.09 -25.73
CA LYS A 146 23.09 34.98 -26.44
C LYS A 146 23.06 33.72 -25.58
N ILE A 147 24.17 33.39 -24.91
CA ILE A 147 24.24 32.23 -24.02
C ILE A 147 23.26 32.38 -22.85
N ILE A 148 23.22 33.54 -22.19
CA ILE A 148 22.30 33.80 -21.06
C ILE A 148 20.83 33.70 -21.50
N VAL A 149 20.48 34.26 -22.66
CA VAL A 149 19.11 34.18 -23.18
C VAL A 149 18.75 32.73 -23.54
N ILE A 150 19.66 31.98 -24.18
CA ILE A 150 19.43 30.57 -24.49
C ILE A 150 19.27 29.77 -23.20
N SER A 151 20.16 29.93 -22.21
CA SER A 151 20.06 29.25 -20.92
C SER A 151 18.76 29.59 -20.19
N PHE A 152 18.33 30.86 -20.20
CA PHE A 152 17.06 31.27 -19.62
C PHE A 152 15.86 30.65 -20.36
N LEU A 153 15.88 30.62 -21.70
CA LEU A 153 14.82 30.00 -22.49
C LEU A 153 14.77 28.48 -22.29
N CYS A 154 15.92 27.82 -22.14
CA CYS A 154 16.00 26.39 -21.79
C CYS A 154 15.46 26.13 -20.38
N LEU A 155 15.78 26.99 -19.40
CA LEU A 155 15.24 26.88 -18.05
C LEU A 155 13.73 27.14 -18.03
N LEU A 156 13.25 28.12 -18.81
CA LEU A 156 11.83 28.45 -18.91
C LEU A 156 11.05 27.34 -19.64
N SER A 157 11.59 26.79 -20.74
CA SER A 157 10.94 25.68 -21.46
C SER A 157 10.91 24.43 -20.59
N PHE A 158 11.98 24.16 -19.84
CA PHE A 158 12.00 23.12 -18.82
C PHE A 158 10.94 23.37 -17.74
N TRP A 159 10.79 24.62 -17.28
CA TRP A 159 9.75 25.02 -16.31
C TRP A 159 8.33 24.88 -16.85
N ILE A 160 8.09 25.19 -18.13
CA ILE A 160 6.78 25.04 -18.77
C ILE A 160 6.46 23.56 -18.97
N LEU A 161 7.42 22.78 -19.46
CA LEU A 161 7.27 21.33 -19.59
C LEU A 161 7.01 20.69 -18.23
N TYR A 162 7.73 21.15 -17.20
CA TYR A 162 7.51 20.80 -15.80
C TYR A 162 6.08 21.14 -15.35
N ALA A 163 5.60 22.37 -15.56
CA ALA A 163 4.24 22.76 -15.20
C ALA A 163 3.17 21.92 -15.93
N ILE A 164 3.40 21.57 -17.20
CA ILE A 164 2.51 20.70 -17.97
C ILE A 164 2.52 19.28 -17.40
N MET A 165 3.70 18.72 -17.10
CA MET A 165 3.82 17.40 -16.49
C MET A 165 3.21 17.33 -15.08
N MET A 166 3.35 18.40 -14.29
CA MET A 166 2.81 18.52 -12.93
C MET A 166 1.32 18.87 -12.89
N SER A 167 0.76 19.39 -13.99
CA SER A 167 -0.69 19.59 -14.11
C SER A 167 -1.48 18.28 -14.19
N GLY A 168 -0.78 17.14 -14.28
CA GLY A 168 -1.34 15.79 -14.24
C GLY A 168 -1.79 15.34 -12.86
N GLY A 169 -2.39 16.22 -12.04
CA GLY A 169 -3.22 15.77 -10.91
C GLY A 169 -4.28 14.77 -11.40
N PRO A 170 -4.88 13.98 -10.50
CA PRO A 170 -5.85 12.96 -10.91
C PRO A 170 -6.87 13.58 -11.85
N LYS A 171 -7.00 12.95 -13.02
CA LYS A 171 -7.68 13.54 -14.19
C LYS A 171 -9.15 13.85 -13.92
N SER A 172 -9.69 13.35 -12.81
CA SER A 172 -11.04 13.63 -12.40
C SER A 172 -11.30 13.32 -10.92
N LEU A 173 -11.90 14.29 -10.24
CA LEU A 173 -12.52 14.16 -8.92
C LEU A 173 -14.03 14.33 -9.10
N TYR A 174 -14.81 13.29 -8.81
CA TYR A 174 -16.27 13.34 -8.91
C TYR A 174 -16.89 13.29 -7.53
N ALA A 175 -17.70 14.27 -7.18
CA ALA A 175 -18.47 14.25 -5.95
C ALA A 175 -19.67 13.29 -6.09
N ILE A 176 -19.87 12.40 -5.11
CA ILE A 176 -21.02 11.48 -5.06
C ILE A 176 -22.07 12.07 -4.11
N TYR A 177 -23.29 12.22 -4.60
CA TYR A 177 -24.43 12.66 -3.81
C TYR A 177 -25.43 11.52 -3.64
N ARG A 178 -25.94 11.32 -2.43
CA ARG A 178 -27.12 10.50 -2.17
C ARG A 178 -28.34 11.41 -2.24
N ASN A 179 -29.27 11.07 -3.12
CA ASN A 179 -30.52 11.80 -3.28
C ASN A 179 -31.55 11.27 -2.29
N ASP A 180 -31.59 11.83 -1.09
CA ASP A 180 -32.68 11.58 -0.15
C ASP A 180 -33.82 12.54 -0.52
N LYS A 181 -35.09 12.10 -0.53
CA LYS A 181 -36.30 12.75 -1.09
C LYS A 181 -36.48 14.28 -0.86
N LYS A 182 -35.71 14.89 0.04
CA LYS A 182 -35.73 16.32 0.35
C LYS A 182 -34.37 17.02 0.28
N ASN A 183 -33.24 16.31 0.28
CA ASN A 183 -31.89 16.89 0.30
C ASN A 183 -30.86 15.96 -0.36
N SER A 184 -30.12 16.48 -1.35
CA SER A 184 -28.91 15.82 -1.85
C SER A 184 -27.79 15.95 -0.82
N ARG A 185 -27.37 14.82 -0.23
CA ARG A 185 -26.25 14.79 0.73
C ARG A 185 -24.98 14.29 0.05
N LEU A 186 -23.87 15.02 0.18
CA LEU A 186 -22.56 14.55 -0.26
C LEU A 186 -22.14 13.34 0.59
N VAL A 187 -21.87 12.20 -0.05
CA VAL A 187 -21.53 10.91 0.61
C VAL A 187 -20.13 10.40 0.31
N GLY A 188 -19.36 11.11 -0.51
CA GLY A 188 -17.97 10.77 -0.81
C GLY A 188 -17.52 11.33 -2.14
N TYR A 189 -16.37 10.86 -2.60
CA TYR A 189 -15.79 11.24 -3.87
C TYR A 189 -15.31 10.00 -4.63
N VAL A 190 -15.18 10.11 -5.96
CA VAL A 190 -14.46 9.17 -6.81
C VAL A 190 -13.24 9.87 -7.37
N VAL A 191 -12.09 9.23 -7.27
CA VAL A 191 -10.82 9.68 -7.82
C VAL A 191 -10.36 8.68 -8.86
N GLN A 192 -9.92 9.17 -10.02
CA GLN A 192 -9.17 8.34 -10.95
C GLN A 192 -7.68 8.34 -10.57
N THR A 193 -7.11 7.16 -10.31
CA THR A 193 -5.72 7.00 -9.93
C THR A 193 -4.76 7.28 -11.10
N ASN A 194 -3.51 7.58 -10.78
CA ASN A 194 -2.39 7.73 -11.71
C ASN A 194 -1.48 6.48 -11.69
N THR A 195 -2.07 5.31 -11.43
CA THR A 195 -1.40 4.00 -11.45
C THR A 195 -1.42 3.41 -12.88
N ASN A 196 -0.77 2.27 -13.07
CA ASN A 196 -0.85 1.50 -14.32
C ASN A 196 -1.25 0.04 -14.06
N PRO A 197 -2.50 -0.37 -14.35
CA PRO A 197 -3.57 0.42 -14.95
C PRO A 197 -4.10 1.50 -14.00
N SER A 198 -4.64 2.57 -14.57
CA SER A 198 -5.40 3.60 -13.83
C SER A 198 -6.80 3.07 -13.53
N PHE A 199 -7.35 3.43 -12.38
CA PHE A 199 -8.66 2.95 -11.92
C PHE A 199 -9.40 3.99 -11.09
N TYR A 200 -10.69 3.77 -10.90
CA TYR A 200 -11.53 4.62 -10.07
C TYR A 200 -11.58 4.10 -8.64
N LEU A 201 -11.24 4.95 -7.67
CA LEU A 201 -11.38 4.64 -6.27
C LEU A 201 -12.38 5.58 -5.62
N ARG A 202 -13.34 5.01 -4.89
CA ARG A 202 -14.18 5.78 -3.99
C ARG A 202 -13.37 6.13 -2.74
N VAL A 203 -13.38 7.40 -2.37
CA VAL A 203 -12.63 7.94 -1.23
C VAL A 203 -13.55 8.76 -0.32
N LEU A 204 -13.07 9.06 0.89
CA LEU A 204 -13.75 9.92 1.84
C LEU A 204 -13.63 11.39 1.41
N ASN A 205 -14.14 12.31 2.25
CA ASN A 205 -14.01 13.73 1.97
C ASN A 205 -12.55 14.17 2.19
N PRO A 206 -11.82 14.64 1.16
CA PRO A 206 -10.40 15.00 1.28
C PRO A 206 -10.16 16.23 2.17
N ASN A 207 -11.20 17.02 2.47
CA ASN A 207 -11.10 18.10 3.44
C ASN A 207 -11.18 17.62 4.89
N ARG A 208 -11.61 16.37 5.12
CA ARG A 208 -11.72 15.74 6.45
C ARG A 208 -10.69 14.64 6.64
N ASP A 209 -10.58 13.76 5.65
CA ASP A 209 -9.50 12.78 5.54
C ASP A 209 -8.32 13.42 4.80
N VAL A 210 -7.52 14.14 5.57
CA VAL A 210 -6.33 14.84 5.10
C VAL A 210 -5.13 13.91 4.89
N GLY A 211 -5.24 12.64 5.31
CA GLY A 211 -4.25 11.61 5.11
C GLY A 211 -4.43 10.93 3.76
N PHE A 212 -5.31 9.93 3.72
CA PHE A 212 -5.46 9.06 2.55
C PHE A 212 -6.18 9.73 1.39
N SER A 213 -7.41 10.19 1.63
CA SER A 213 -8.26 10.73 0.55
C SER A 213 -7.65 11.98 -0.08
N LYS A 214 -7.12 12.90 0.75
CA LYS A 214 -6.42 14.09 0.23
C LYS A 214 -5.21 13.72 -0.62
N HIS A 215 -4.37 12.79 -0.15
CA HIS A 215 -3.19 12.37 -0.90
C HIS A 215 -3.57 11.74 -2.24
N LEU A 216 -4.59 10.86 -2.29
CA LEU A 216 -5.08 10.34 -3.57
C LEU A 216 -5.62 11.42 -4.50
N VAL A 217 -6.31 12.43 -3.97
CA VAL A 217 -6.81 13.58 -4.76
C VAL A 217 -5.67 14.46 -5.27
N GLU A 218 -4.54 14.55 -4.58
CA GLU A 218 -3.41 15.38 -5.00
C GLU A 218 -2.50 14.64 -5.98
N TYR A 219 -2.18 13.37 -5.71
CA TYR A 219 -1.12 12.64 -6.42
C TYR A 219 -1.65 11.50 -7.30
N GLY A 220 -2.85 10.99 -7.02
CA GLY A 220 -3.44 9.86 -7.74
C GLY A 220 -2.80 8.51 -7.43
N ASN A 221 -1.85 8.42 -6.50
CA ASN A 221 -1.22 7.17 -6.06
C ASN A 221 -1.10 7.13 -4.52
N TRP A 222 -0.81 5.95 -3.97
CA TRP A 222 -0.64 5.75 -2.53
C TRP A 222 0.61 4.89 -2.31
N GLU A 223 1.55 5.38 -1.50
CA GLU A 223 2.86 4.77 -1.16
C GLU A 223 3.57 4.16 -2.37
N THR A 224 4.34 4.99 -3.08
CA THR A 224 4.88 4.65 -4.41
C THR A 224 5.78 3.42 -4.37
N ALA A 225 6.61 3.27 -3.34
CA ALA A 225 7.48 2.10 -3.17
C ALA A 225 6.67 0.80 -3.04
N THR A 226 5.57 0.84 -2.29
CA THR A 226 4.67 -0.31 -2.11
C THR A 226 3.91 -0.60 -3.41
N GLU A 227 3.41 0.42 -4.11
CA GLU A 227 2.76 0.27 -5.43
C GLU A 227 3.69 -0.43 -6.45
N GLU A 228 4.93 0.04 -6.56
CA GLU A 228 5.93 -0.54 -7.46
C GLU A 228 6.21 -2.01 -7.12
N LEU A 229 6.37 -2.32 -5.82
CA LEU A 229 6.57 -3.70 -5.37
C LEU A 229 5.37 -4.58 -5.73
N PHE A 230 4.15 -4.12 -5.48
CA PHE A 230 2.93 -4.81 -5.88
C PHE A 230 2.93 -5.11 -7.38
N GLY A 231 3.23 -4.12 -8.23
CA GLY A 231 3.27 -4.28 -9.68
C GLY A 231 4.22 -5.38 -10.13
N MET A 232 5.43 -5.44 -9.59
CA MET A 232 6.39 -6.50 -9.92
C MET A 232 5.96 -7.87 -9.40
N LEU A 233 5.47 -7.96 -8.15
CA LEU A 233 5.01 -9.22 -7.56
C LEU A 233 3.87 -9.81 -8.38
N ILE A 234 2.87 -8.98 -8.72
CA ILE A 234 1.74 -9.38 -9.55
C ILE A 234 2.19 -9.83 -10.94
N ALA A 235 3.14 -9.12 -11.57
CA ALA A 235 3.69 -9.54 -12.86
C ALA A 235 4.33 -10.93 -12.76
N SER A 236 5.09 -11.19 -11.69
CA SER A 236 5.67 -12.52 -11.41
C SER A 236 4.57 -13.58 -11.22
N PHE A 237 3.53 -13.30 -10.43
CA PHE A 237 2.43 -14.23 -10.18
C PHE A 237 1.66 -14.57 -11.44
N LYS A 238 1.51 -13.63 -12.39
CA LYS A 238 0.90 -13.91 -13.69
C LYS A 238 1.71 -14.90 -14.50
N GLU A 239 3.03 -14.73 -14.56
CA GLU A 239 3.91 -15.63 -15.28
C GLU A 239 3.91 -17.03 -14.63
N GLU A 240 3.92 -17.11 -13.30
CA GLU A 240 3.77 -18.37 -12.58
C GLU A 240 2.39 -19.01 -12.84
N SER A 241 1.32 -18.22 -12.82
CA SER A 241 -0.05 -18.67 -13.08
C SER A 241 -0.20 -19.26 -14.48
N LYS A 242 0.42 -18.66 -15.50
CA LYS A 242 0.45 -19.21 -16.87
C LYS A 242 1.13 -20.58 -16.92
N LYS A 243 2.22 -20.75 -16.19
CA LYS A 243 3.01 -22.00 -16.15
C LYS A 243 2.34 -23.12 -15.37
N THR A 244 1.82 -22.79 -14.19
CA THR A 244 1.31 -23.77 -13.20
C THR A 244 -0.20 -23.96 -13.26
N ARG A 245 -0.91 -23.09 -13.98
CA ARG A 245 -2.39 -22.96 -13.95
C ARG A 245 -2.98 -22.62 -12.58
N LYS A 246 -2.14 -22.32 -11.57
CA LYS A 246 -2.61 -21.83 -10.27
C LYS A 246 -3.14 -20.41 -10.42
N ARG A 247 -4.28 -20.10 -9.82
CA ARG A 247 -4.85 -18.75 -9.85
C ARG A 247 -4.11 -17.86 -8.85
N CYS A 248 -3.84 -16.61 -9.24
CA CYS A 248 -3.28 -15.62 -8.33
C CYS A 248 -4.30 -15.27 -7.23
N LEU A 249 -3.88 -15.32 -5.97
CA LEU A 249 -4.66 -14.88 -4.81
C LEU A 249 -3.85 -13.88 -3.98
N VAL A 250 -4.46 -12.73 -3.70
CA VAL A 250 -3.97 -11.72 -2.75
C VAL A 250 -4.94 -11.64 -1.57
N VAL A 251 -4.39 -11.56 -0.36
CA VAL A 251 -5.17 -11.29 0.85
C VAL A 251 -4.75 -9.93 1.39
N ASP A 252 -5.72 -9.03 1.60
CA ASP A 252 -5.50 -7.64 2.04
C ASP A 252 -6.16 -7.43 3.41
N ILE A 253 -5.37 -7.34 4.47
CA ILE A 253 -5.86 -7.10 5.83
C ILE A 253 -5.68 -5.62 6.20
N GLY A 254 -6.79 -5.01 6.62
CA GLY A 254 -6.87 -3.56 6.78
C GLY A 254 -6.98 -2.90 5.41
N ALA A 255 -7.96 -3.33 4.63
CA ALA A 255 -8.13 -2.87 3.25
C ALA A 255 -8.47 -1.37 3.15
N PHE A 256 -9.07 -0.78 4.20
CA PHE A 256 -9.48 0.61 4.26
C PHE A 256 -10.31 1.03 3.03
N ALA A 257 -9.82 1.95 2.20
CA ALA A 257 -10.51 2.40 0.98
C ALA A 257 -10.29 1.45 -0.22
N GLY A 258 -9.42 0.45 -0.08
CA GLY A 258 -9.25 -0.65 -1.03
C GLY A 258 -8.18 -0.42 -2.09
N PHE A 259 -7.24 0.53 -1.94
CA PHE A 259 -6.22 0.77 -2.98
C PHE A 259 -5.44 -0.50 -3.34
N TYR A 260 -4.91 -1.21 -2.34
CA TYR A 260 -4.20 -2.48 -2.51
C TYR A 260 -5.12 -3.69 -2.68
N THR A 261 -6.43 -3.51 -2.56
CA THR A 261 -7.42 -4.52 -2.96
C THR A 261 -7.70 -4.44 -4.46
N ILE A 262 -7.91 -3.23 -4.99
CA ILE A 262 -8.33 -3.00 -6.38
C ILE A 262 -7.18 -3.22 -7.35
N LEU A 263 -5.97 -2.75 -7.03
CA LEU A 263 -4.80 -2.86 -7.90
C LEU A 263 -4.49 -4.31 -8.36
N PRO A 264 -4.33 -5.31 -7.47
CA PRO A 264 -4.13 -6.71 -7.89
C PRO A 264 -5.33 -7.30 -8.63
N ALA A 265 -6.56 -6.92 -8.28
CA ALA A 265 -7.76 -7.40 -8.96
C ALA A 265 -7.85 -6.93 -10.42
N LEU A 266 -7.44 -5.69 -10.73
CA LEU A 266 -7.32 -5.19 -12.11
C LEU A 266 -6.30 -5.96 -12.94
N HIS A 267 -5.34 -6.56 -12.26
CA HIS A 267 -4.39 -7.45 -12.88
C HIS A 267 -4.89 -8.90 -12.94
N GLY A 268 -6.14 -9.19 -12.58
CA GLY A 268 -6.75 -10.51 -12.71
C GLY A 268 -6.45 -11.46 -11.55
N CYS A 269 -5.85 -10.98 -10.46
CA CYS A 269 -5.78 -11.76 -9.22
C CYS A 269 -7.15 -11.79 -8.54
N ARG A 270 -7.47 -12.89 -7.88
CA ARG A 270 -8.54 -12.89 -6.88
C ARG A 270 -8.04 -12.18 -5.64
N VAL A 271 -8.91 -11.45 -4.97
CA VAL A 271 -8.57 -10.70 -3.76
C VAL A 271 -9.59 -10.96 -2.67
N ILE A 272 -9.11 -11.32 -1.49
CA ILE A 272 -9.93 -11.38 -0.27
C ILE A 272 -9.45 -10.27 0.66
N ALA A 273 -10.31 -9.29 0.88
CA ALA A 273 -10.04 -8.12 1.69
C ALA A 273 -10.75 -8.23 3.05
N TYR A 274 -10.05 -7.87 4.11
CA TYR A 274 -10.57 -7.79 5.47
C TYR A 274 -10.60 -6.33 5.93
N GLU A 275 -11.77 -5.88 6.34
CA GLU A 275 -11.97 -4.51 6.83
C GLU A 275 -12.95 -4.51 7.99
N ILE A 276 -12.53 -3.98 9.14
CA ILE A 276 -13.32 -4.02 10.37
C ILE A 276 -14.48 -3.03 10.37
N GLN A 277 -14.37 -1.93 9.61
CA GLN A 277 -15.43 -0.92 9.53
C GLN A 277 -16.41 -1.24 8.38
N PRO A 278 -17.70 -1.47 8.67
CA PRO A 278 -18.70 -1.77 7.65
C PRO A 278 -18.77 -0.71 6.54
N GLN A 279 -18.62 0.57 6.90
CA GLN A 279 -18.62 1.68 5.95
C GLN A 279 -17.45 1.60 4.98
N MET A 280 -16.25 1.27 5.46
CA MET A 280 -15.06 1.14 4.62
C MET A 280 -15.14 -0.10 3.74
N ALA A 281 -15.63 -1.23 4.28
CA ALA A 281 -15.92 -2.43 3.49
C ALA A 281 -16.85 -2.12 2.29
N GLY A 282 -17.90 -1.32 2.51
CA GLY A 282 -18.78 -0.84 1.45
C GLY A 282 -18.10 0.10 0.44
N ILE A 283 -17.10 0.89 0.86
CA ILE A 283 -16.26 1.69 -0.04
C ILE A 283 -15.40 0.78 -0.92
N VAL A 284 -14.76 -0.25 -0.37
CA VAL A 284 -13.96 -1.21 -1.15
C VAL A 284 -14.81 -1.89 -2.22
N MET A 285 -15.98 -2.42 -1.85
CA MET A 285 -16.89 -3.08 -2.82
C MET A 285 -17.40 -2.11 -3.89
N SER A 286 -17.70 -0.87 -3.50
CA SER A 286 -18.09 0.18 -4.45
C SER A 286 -16.95 0.50 -5.42
N SER A 287 -15.70 0.57 -4.95
CA SER A 287 -14.53 0.76 -5.80
C SER A 287 -14.31 -0.42 -6.75
N ALA A 288 -14.50 -1.66 -6.30
CA ALA A 288 -14.42 -2.84 -7.17
C ALA A 288 -15.49 -2.80 -8.29
N SER A 289 -16.70 -2.39 -7.94
CA SER A 289 -17.81 -2.25 -8.90
C SER A 289 -17.56 -1.16 -9.93
N LEU A 290 -16.95 -0.02 -9.54
CA LEU A 290 -16.59 1.08 -10.44
C LEU A 290 -15.56 0.69 -11.52
N ASN A 291 -14.92 -0.47 -11.38
CA ASN A 291 -13.89 -0.95 -12.30
C ASN A 291 -14.23 -2.33 -12.89
N ASP A 292 -15.48 -2.80 -12.76
CA ASP A 292 -15.94 -4.09 -13.29
C ASP A 292 -15.13 -5.31 -12.80
N ILE A 293 -14.62 -5.26 -11.56
CA ILE A 293 -13.82 -6.34 -10.94
C ILE A 293 -14.45 -6.89 -9.65
N ASP A 294 -15.72 -6.58 -9.39
CA ASP A 294 -16.50 -7.08 -8.24
C ASP A 294 -16.45 -8.61 -8.13
N LYS A 295 -16.42 -9.34 -9.25
CA LYS A 295 -16.31 -10.82 -9.26
C LYS A 295 -14.96 -11.36 -8.81
N LEU A 296 -13.92 -10.52 -8.78
CA LEU A 296 -12.58 -10.90 -8.35
C LEU A 296 -12.30 -10.51 -6.89
N VAL A 297 -13.15 -9.64 -6.31
CA VAL A 297 -12.95 -9.07 -4.98
C VAL A 297 -14.01 -9.61 -4.02
N THR A 298 -13.59 -10.16 -2.90
CA THR A 298 -14.46 -10.51 -1.77
C THR A 298 -14.03 -9.69 -0.57
N VAL A 299 -14.94 -8.91 0.00
CA VAL A 299 -14.68 -8.12 1.21
C VAL A 299 -15.39 -8.79 2.39
N LYS A 300 -14.64 -9.12 3.43
CA LYS A 300 -15.13 -9.68 4.69
C LYS A 300 -15.08 -8.59 5.75
N ASN A 301 -16.24 -8.26 6.32
CA ASN A 301 -16.31 -7.37 7.48
C ASN A 301 -16.02 -8.14 8.78
N LEU A 302 -14.76 -8.57 8.90
CA LEU A 302 -14.23 -9.37 10.01
C LEU A 302 -12.87 -8.81 10.42
N ALA A 303 -12.52 -8.95 11.68
CA ALA A 303 -11.16 -8.70 12.15
C ALA A 303 -10.32 -9.97 12.03
N VAL A 304 -9.19 -9.91 11.34
CA VAL A 304 -8.22 -10.99 11.43
C VAL A 304 -7.49 -10.87 12.77
N TRP A 305 -7.44 -11.97 13.52
CA TRP A 305 -6.95 -11.96 14.91
C TRP A 305 -6.30 -13.30 15.29
N LYS A 306 -5.75 -13.37 16.52
CA LYS A 306 -5.15 -14.60 17.06
C LYS A 306 -6.16 -15.68 17.43
N GLU A 307 -7.41 -15.29 17.69
CA GLU A 307 -8.50 -16.16 18.13
C GLU A 307 -9.76 -15.82 17.32
N ALA A 308 -10.48 -16.83 16.84
CA ALA A 308 -11.72 -16.66 16.09
C ALA A 308 -12.95 -16.66 17.00
N GLY A 309 -14.07 -16.13 16.50
CA GLY A 309 -15.36 -16.12 17.21
C GLY A 309 -15.41 -15.18 18.41
N THR A 310 -14.36 -14.41 18.66
CA THR A 310 -14.38 -13.32 19.64
C THR A 310 -14.87 -12.04 18.99
N ARG A 311 -15.24 -11.04 19.79
CA ARG A 311 -15.57 -9.71 19.28
C ARG A 311 -14.52 -8.72 19.75
N ILE A 312 -13.97 -7.95 18.83
CA ILE A 312 -13.07 -6.84 19.16
C ILE A 312 -13.74 -5.50 18.89
N GLU A 313 -13.41 -4.52 19.70
CA GLU A 313 -13.93 -3.17 19.61
C GLU A 313 -13.07 -2.30 18.68
N TYR A 314 -13.72 -1.43 17.91
CA TYR A 314 -13.05 -0.45 17.06
C TYR A 314 -13.68 0.94 17.21
N SER A 315 -12.87 1.98 16.98
CA SER A 315 -13.33 3.36 17.09
C SER A 315 -14.07 3.82 15.85
N LYS A 316 -15.22 4.47 16.04
CA LYS A 316 -15.94 5.19 14.98
C LYS A 316 -15.44 6.61 14.76
N LYS A 317 -14.67 7.15 15.70
CA LYS A 317 -14.19 8.55 15.65
C LYS A 317 -13.24 8.78 14.48
N TYR A 318 -12.52 7.72 14.09
CA TYR A 318 -11.38 7.78 13.19
C TYR A 318 -11.68 7.08 11.85
N VAL A 319 -12.89 7.22 11.30
CA VAL A 319 -13.18 6.74 9.92
C VAL A 319 -12.19 7.35 8.90
N ALA A 320 -11.62 8.52 9.22
CA ALA A 320 -10.61 9.22 8.40
C ALA A 320 -9.15 8.98 8.85
N ASP A 321 -8.92 8.28 9.96
CA ASP A 321 -7.57 7.97 10.45
C ASP A 321 -7.37 6.47 10.23
N LEU A 322 -6.28 6.06 9.59
CA LEU A 322 -5.97 4.67 9.23
C LEU A 322 -5.79 3.74 10.46
N THR A 323 -6.09 4.21 11.68
CA THR A 323 -5.77 3.54 12.93
C THR A 323 -6.99 3.23 13.79
N ASN A 324 -7.52 2.00 13.69
CA ASN A 324 -8.85 1.71 14.24
C ASN A 324 -9.00 0.51 15.17
N VAL A 325 -7.94 -0.20 15.54
CA VAL A 325 -8.06 -1.14 16.68
C VAL A 325 -7.86 -0.36 17.98
N VAL A 326 -8.96 -0.17 18.72
CA VAL A 326 -8.92 0.38 20.07
C VAL A 326 -9.12 -0.78 21.04
N THR A 327 -8.03 -1.34 21.54
CA THR A 327 -8.09 -2.10 22.79
C THR A 327 -8.24 -1.08 23.92
N ALA A 328 -9.45 -0.59 24.19
CA ALA A 328 -9.70 0.47 25.18
C ALA A 328 -9.35 -0.03 26.60
N PRO A 329 -8.75 0.84 27.43
CA PRO A 329 -9.57 1.70 28.28
C PRO A 329 -8.99 3.11 28.32
N PHE A 330 -9.30 3.93 27.33
CA PHE A 330 -8.98 5.35 27.39
C PHE A 330 -10.19 6.18 26.98
N ASP A 331 -10.57 7.05 27.91
CA ASP A 331 -11.69 7.99 27.91
C ASP A 331 -12.17 8.42 26.53
N THR A 332 -13.38 8.00 26.16
CA THR A 332 -14.13 8.65 25.09
C THR A 332 -15.57 8.87 25.54
N ASP A 333 -15.88 10.13 25.82
CA ASP A 333 -17.23 10.67 26.05
C ASP A 333 -18.14 10.62 24.79
N GLU A 334 -17.88 9.71 23.83
CA GLU A 334 -18.83 9.36 22.77
C GLU A 334 -19.14 7.86 22.84
N THR A 335 -20.40 7.60 23.11
CA THR A 335 -21.02 6.35 23.55
C THR A 335 -20.86 5.19 22.57
N THR A 336 -20.27 4.11 23.09
CA THR A 336 -20.14 2.74 22.57
C THR A 336 -19.24 2.54 21.35
N PRO A 337 -18.03 1.94 21.53
CA PRO A 337 -17.30 1.38 20.40
C PRO A 337 -18.19 0.38 19.66
N ASP A 338 -18.06 0.34 18.33
CA ASP A 338 -18.62 -0.79 17.59
C ASP A 338 -17.74 -2.01 17.83
N SER A 339 -18.30 -3.19 17.57
CA SER A 339 -17.53 -4.43 17.60
C SER A 339 -17.69 -5.21 16.31
N VAL A 340 -16.64 -5.95 15.96
CA VAL A 340 -16.62 -6.87 14.82
C VAL A 340 -16.19 -8.25 15.31
N GLU A 341 -16.74 -9.29 14.70
CA GLU A 341 -16.31 -10.66 14.96
C GLU A 341 -14.90 -10.91 14.40
N THR A 342 -14.14 -11.75 15.11
CA THR A 342 -12.79 -12.13 14.72
C THR A 342 -12.74 -13.45 13.97
N ILE A 343 -11.76 -13.59 13.09
CA ILE A 343 -11.41 -14.83 12.40
C ILE A 343 -9.88 -15.00 12.41
N THR A 344 -9.41 -16.25 12.38
CA THR A 344 -7.98 -16.55 12.19
C THR A 344 -7.70 -16.83 10.72
N LEU A 345 -6.49 -16.53 10.22
CA LEU A 345 -6.11 -16.93 8.85
C LEU A 345 -6.00 -18.44 8.73
N ASP A 346 -5.64 -19.12 9.81
CA ASP A 346 -5.62 -20.58 9.86
C ASP A 346 -7.03 -21.15 9.63
N GLU A 347 -8.07 -20.62 10.26
CA GLU A 347 -9.44 -21.12 10.07
C GLU A 347 -9.96 -20.87 8.65
N ASP A 348 -9.71 -19.67 8.11
CA ASP A 348 -10.26 -19.28 6.82
C ASP A 348 -9.60 -20.01 5.63
N TYR A 349 -8.30 -20.28 5.70
CA TYR A 349 -7.54 -20.80 4.55
C TYR A 349 -7.09 -22.25 4.70
N PHE A 350 -6.83 -22.75 5.92
CA PHE A 350 -6.20 -24.06 6.08
C PHE A 350 -7.09 -25.21 5.64
N SER A 351 -8.41 -25.09 5.83
CA SER A 351 -9.38 -26.10 5.41
C SER A 351 -9.52 -26.21 3.88
N THR A 352 -9.14 -25.18 3.14
CA THR A 352 -9.38 -25.08 1.69
C THR A 352 -8.16 -25.38 0.84
N ASP A 353 -7.00 -25.65 1.46
CA ASP A 353 -5.70 -25.81 0.78
C ASP A 353 -5.43 -24.66 -0.22
N THR A 354 -5.86 -23.46 0.14
CA THR A 354 -5.81 -22.29 -0.74
C THR A 354 -4.49 -21.57 -0.56
N HIS A 355 -3.66 -21.63 -1.60
CA HIS A 355 -2.39 -20.92 -1.65
C HIS A 355 -2.59 -19.39 -1.82
N ILE A 356 -1.89 -18.60 -1.02
CA ILE A 356 -1.85 -17.13 -1.02
C ILE A 356 -0.52 -16.64 -1.62
N ASN A 357 -0.57 -15.94 -2.75
CA ASN A 357 0.65 -15.41 -3.38
C ASN A 357 1.21 -14.20 -2.64
N LEU A 358 0.33 -13.36 -2.10
CA LEU A 358 0.69 -12.17 -1.35
C LEU A 358 -0.32 -11.92 -0.23
N LEU A 359 0.18 -11.77 0.99
CA LEU A 359 -0.57 -11.26 2.14
C LEU A 359 -0.12 -9.82 2.42
N LYS A 360 -1.01 -8.84 2.31
CA LYS A 360 -0.77 -7.48 2.80
C LYS A 360 -1.42 -7.32 4.17
N VAL A 361 -0.68 -6.76 5.12
CA VAL A 361 -1.15 -6.47 6.47
C VAL A 361 -0.80 -5.04 6.81
N ASP A 362 -1.80 -4.16 6.82
CA ASP A 362 -1.64 -2.86 7.45
C ASP A 362 -2.86 -2.58 8.31
N VAL A 363 -2.67 -2.91 9.58
CA VAL A 363 -3.58 -2.61 10.66
C VAL A 363 -2.82 -1.78 11.67
N SER A 364 -3.54 -0.95 12.40
CA SER A 364 -2.92 -0.19 13.48
C SER A 364 -2.86 -1.02 14.75
N LYS A 365 -1.64 -1.22 15.24
CA LYS A 365 -1.36 -1.95 16.49
C LYS A 365 -1.81 -3.41 16.40
N LYS A 366 -1.24 -4.26 17.25
CA LYS A 366 -1.65 -5.66 17.38
C LYS A 366 -1.51 -6.48 16.10
N THR A 367 -0.59 -6.07 15.22
CA THR A 367 -0.25 -6.80 14.00
C THR A 367 0.35 -8.18 14.32
N ASP A 368 0.99 -8.34 15.48
CA ASP A 368 1.45 -9.62 16.04
C ASP A 368 0.30 -10.61 16.26
N ASP A 369 -0.85 -10.17 16.77
CA ASP A 369 -2.03 -11.03 16.98
C ASP A 369 -2.53 -11.64 15.66
N ILE A 370 -2.46 -10.92 14.53
CA ILE A 370 -2.79 -11.49 13.21
C ILE A 370 -1.87 -12.68 12.87
N PHE A 371 -0.56 -12.53 13.08
CA PHE A 371 0.40 -13.57 12.73
C PHE A 371 0.35 -14.76 13.68
N LEU A 372 0.03 -14.54 14.96
CA LEU A 372 -0.25 -15.62 15.91
C LEU A 372 -1.46 -16.46 15.49
N GLY A 373 -2.49 -15.85 14.90
CA GLY A 373 -3.63 -16.54 14.30
C GLY A 373 -3.37 -17.15 12.91
N ALA A 374 -2.13 -17.11 12.42
CA ALA A 374 -1.78 -17.50 11.06
C ALA A 374 -0.63 -18.49 10.98
N LEU A 375 -0.17 -19.09 12.09
CA LEU A 375 1.05 -19.89 12.12
C LEU A 375 1.06 -21.06 11.12
N ARG A 376 -0.08 -21.74 10.91
CA ARG A 376 -0.16 -22.82 9.90
C ARG A 376 -0.27 -22.26 8.48
N THR A 377 -0.99 -21.17 8.28
CA THR A 377 -1.10 -20.51 6.98
C THR A 377 0.25 -19.92 6.53
N LEU A 378 1.01 -19.31 7.45
CA LEU A 378 2.34 -18.74 7.20
C LEU A 378 3.36 -19.80 6.78
N SER A 379 3.34 -20.97 7.42
CA SER A 379 4.31 -22.04 7.13
C SER A 379 4.19 -22.59 5.72
N TYR A 380 2.96 -22.81 5.22
CA TYR A 380 2.76 -23.57 3.97
C TYR A 380 2.09 -22.80 2.84
N MET A 381 1.24 -21.82 3.13
CA MET A 381 0.31 -21.28 2.13
C MET A 381 0.68 -19.90 1.61
N ILE A 382 1.56 -19.16 2.28
CA ILE A 382 1.93 -17.78 1.89
C ILE A 382 3.34 -17.75 1.27
N ASP A 383 3.48 -17.14 0.09
CA ASP A 383 4.78 -16.87 -0.55
C ASP A 383 5.41 -15.55 -0.10
N ASN A 384 4.60 -14.48 -0.05
CA ASN A 384 5.04 -13.10 0.19
C ASN A 384 4.16 -12.42 1.21
N ILE A 385 4.76 -11.57 2.05
CA ILE A 385 4.06 -10.72 3.00
C ILE A 385 4.54 -9.28 2.82
N ILE A 386 3.62 -8.33 2.73
CA ILE A 386 3.94 -6.92 2.92
C ILE A 386 3.23 -6.50 4.20
N VAL A 387 3.98 -6.00 5.17
CA VAL A 387 3.42 -5.57 6.45
C VAL A 387 3.94 -4.21 6.83
N GLU A 388 3.06 -3.35 7.34
CA GLU A 388 3.46 -2.05 7.85
C GLU A 388 3.89 -2.16 9.32
N LEU A 389 5.14 -1.77 9.60
CA LEU A 389 5.80 -1.95 10.89
C LEU A 389 6.20 -0.62 11.51
N THR A 390 5.98 -0.51 12.82
CA THR A 390 6.70 0.45 13.67
C THR A 390 7.91 -0.22 14.32
N ALA A 391 8.79 0.59 14.94
CA ALA A 391 9.92 0.08 15.70
C ALA A 391 9.49 -0.82 16.88
N ASP A 392 8.29 -0.61 17.43
CA ASP A 392 7.77 -1.38 18.56
C ASP A 392 7.18 -2.73 18.12
N ASP A 393 6.57 -2.78 16.93
CA ASP A 393 5.99 -4.01 16.38
C ASP A 393 7.08 -4.96 15.85
N ALA A 394 8.14 -4.39 15.27
CA ALA A 394 9.16 -5.12 14.50
C ALA A 394 9.79 -6.32 15.23
N PRO A 395 10.17 -6.27 16.53
CA PRO A 395 10.78 -7.42 17.20
C PRO A 395 9.88 -8.66 17.24
N SER A 396 8.61 -8.47 17.61
CA SER A 396 7.64 -9.56 17.75
C SER A 396 7.32 -10.20 16.40
N ILE A 397 7.09 -9.37 15.38
CA ILE A 397 6.71 -9.83 14.04
C ILE A 397 7.91 -10.49 13.35
N ARG A 398 9.11 -9.92 13.47
CA ARG A 398 10.32 -10.53 12.91
C ARG A 398 10.57 -11.90 13.55
N HIS A 399 10.44 -12.04 14.87
CA HIS A 399 10.60 -13.35 15.52
C HIS A 399 9.66 -14.42 14.94
N ILE A 400 8.39 -14.08 14.67
CA ILE A 400 7.43 -15.00 14.07
C ILE A 400 7.81 -15.31 12.61
N LEU A 401 8.13 -14.29 11.81
CA LEU A 401 8.36 -14.44 10.38
C LEU A 401 9.72 -15.06 10.05
N ASP A 402 10.75 -14.94 10.89
CA ASP A 402 12.08 -15.55 10.71
C ASP A 402 12.03 -17.07 10.60
N SER A 403 11.00 -17.66 11.19
CA SER A 403 10.77 -19.10 11.13
C SER A 403 10.33 -19.58 9.74
N PHE A 404 9.87 -18.67 8.88
CA PHE A 404 9.21 -19.02 7.62
C PHE A 404 9.71 -18.25 6.40
N PHE A 405 10.32 -17.07 6.60
CA PHE A 405 10.75 -16.14 5.55
C PHE A 405 12.21 -15.73 5.75
N ASP A 406 12.99 -15.88 4.69
CA ASP A 406 14.44 -15.65 4.68
C ASP A 406 14.83 -14.28 4.12
N LYS A 407 13.98 -13.69 3.27
CA LYS A 407 14.22 -12.37 2.69
C LYS A 407 13.40 -11.32 3.39
N VAL A 408 14.04 -10.19 3.67
CA VAL A 408 13.40 -8.99 4.19
C VAL A 408 13.86 -7.78 3.41
N VAL A 409 12.92 -6.92 3.07
CA VAL A 409 13.17 -5.64 2.40
C VAL A 409 12.32 -4.57 3.09
N ILE A 410 12.97 -3.53 3.62
CA ILE A 410 12.25 -2.34 4.08
C ILE A 410 11.98 -1.45 2.87
N LEU A 411 10.73 -1.04 2.70
CA LEU A 411 10.29 -0.17 1.60
C LEU A 411 10.36 1.28 2.06
N GLU A 412 11.21 2.05 1.40
CA GLU A 412 11.29 3.50 1.62
C GLU A 412 10.75 4.23 0.40
N ASP A 413 9.74 5.07 0.63
CA ASP A 413 9.39 6.10 -0.34
C ASP A 413 10.53 7.11 -0.47
N SER A 414 10.64 7.70 -1.66
CA SER A 414 11.59 8.75 -1.97
C SER A 414 11.49 9.89 -0.95
N LYS A 415 12.53 10.09 -0.15
CA LYS A 415 12.78 11.41 0.47
C LYS A 415 13.36 12.34 -0.60
N GLY A 416 12.57 12.64 -1.63
CA GLY A 416 12.89 13.67 -2.60
C GLY A 416 13.09 15.00 -1.87
N LEU A 417 14.12 15.75 -2.26
CA LEU A 417 14.39 17.10 -1.79
C LEU A 417 13.24 18.00 -2.31
N ALA A 418 12.18 18.07 -1.52
CA ALA A 418 10.85 18.51 -1.91
C ALA A 418 10.25 17.67 -3.06
N SER A 419 8.93 17.69 -3.13
CA SER A 419 7.98 17.10 -4.09
C SER A 419 8.23 17.39 -5.59
N PHE A 420 9.47 17.62 -6.00
CA PHE A 420 9.83 18.25 -7.27
C PHE A 420 10.40 17.30 -8.33
N PHE A 421 10.87 16.09 -7.98
CA PHE A 421 11.55 15.26 -8.97
C PHE A 421 11.29 13.76 -8.78
N PHE A 422 10.69 13.19 -9.84
CA PHE A 422 10.55 11.77 -10.19
C PHE A 422 9.56 10.92 -9.39
N LYS A 423 8.70 10.24 -10.17
CA LYS A 423 8.02 8.99 -9.83
C LYS A 423 9.02 7.81 -9.73
N SER A 424 10.25 8.08 -9.29
CA SER A 424 11.31 7.08 -9.13
C SER A 424 12.49 7.74 -8.39
N SER A 425 12.45 7.77 -7.06
CA SER A 425 13.64 7.24 -6.42
C SER A 425 13.38 5.76 -6.29
N THR A 426 14.27 4.93 -6.82
CA THR A 426 14.25 3.51 -6.50
C THR A 426 14.13 3.39 -4.98
N PRO A 427 13.13 2.63 -4.47
CA PRO A 427 13.00 2.44 -3.03
C PRO A 427 14.35 1.98 -2.49
N LYS A 428 14.75 2.54 -1.35
CA LYS A 428 16.01 2.13 -0.73
C LYS A 428 15.80 0.76 -0.11
N ILE A 429 16.11 -0.25 -0.91
CA ILE A 429 15.88 -1.64 -0.57
C ILE A 429 17.12 -2.14 0.15
N PHE A 430 16.90 -2.54 1.39
CA PHE A 430 17.88 -3.33 2.11
C PHE A 430 17.78 -4.76 1.58
N VAL A 431 18.82 -5.22 0.87
CA VAL A 431 18.95 -6.61 0.41
C VAL A 431 20.11 -7.24 1.17
N GLY A 432 19.83 -8.27 1.95
CA GLY A 432 20.89 -9.06 2.57
C GLY A 432 20.35 -10.21 3.41
N GLU A 433 21.06 -11.34 3.37
CA GLU A 433 20.78 -12.55 4.17
C GLU A 433 20.93 -12.34 5.68
N LYS A 434 21.29 -11.12 6.13
CA LYS A 434 21.58 -10.80 7.54
C LYS A 434 21.12 -9.38 7.93
N ILE A 435 19.89 -8.99 7.59
CA ILE A 435 19.27 -7.84 8.26
C ILE A 435 18.80 -8.34 9.63
N SER A 436 19.47 -7.90 10.70
CA SER A 436 19.08 -8.27 12.06
C SER A 436 17.79 -7.53 12.47
N VAL A 437 17.07 -8.08 13.46
CA VAL A 437 15.93 -7.39 14.08
C VAL A 437 16.35 -5.98 14.55
N ASP A 438 17.55 -5.87 15.13
CA ASP A 438 18.08 -4.61 15.65
C ASP A 438 18.32 -3.57 14.55
N ASP A 439 18.75 -3.99 13.35
CA ASP A 439 18.90 -3.11 12.19
C ASP A 439 17.54 -2.55 11.74
N ILE A 440 16.52 -3.40 11.68
CA ILE A 440 15.14 -2.99 11.33
C ILE A 440 14.62 -2.01 12.38
N VAL A 441 14.71 -2.35 13.67
CA VAL A 441 14.24 -1.50 14.76
C VAL A 441 14.96 -0.17 14.78
N SER A 442 16.29 -0.17 14.67
CA SER A 442 17.11 1.05 14.62
C SER A 442 16.70 1.93 13.45
N HIS A 443 16.50 1.34 12.28
CA HIS A 443 16.03 2.07 11.11
C HIS A 443 14.63 2.67 11.34
N LEU A 444 13.65 1.87 11.77
CA LEU A 444 12.27 2.32 12.01
C LEU A 444 12.17 3.38 13.13
N ARG A 445 13.07 3.38 14.12
CA ARG A 445 13.15 4.47 15.11
C ARG A 445 13.51 5.81 14.48
N THR A 446 14.33 5.79 13.43
CA THR A 446 14.75 7.02 12.73
C THR A 446 13.78 7.45 11.63
N THR A 447 13.11 6.50 10.98
CA THR A 447 12.27 6.76 9.81
C THR A 447 10.78 6.80 10.15
N GLY A 448 10.37 6.20 11.27
CA GLY A 448 8.98 5.99 11.66
C GLY A 448 8.42 4.70 11.07
N LYS A 449 7.09 4.64 10.97
CA LYS A 449 6.35 3.49 10.43
C LYS A 449 6.70 3.27 8.94
N ARG A 450 6.95 2.02 8.51
CA ARG A 450 7.28 1.68 7.12
C ARG A 450 6.69 0.33 6.71
N ASN A 451 6.42 0.17 5.42
CA ASN A 451 6.13 -1.13 4.83
C ASN A 451 7.40 -1.98 4.74
N VAL A 452 7.29 -3.25 5.10
CA VAL A 452 8.36 -4.24 5.05
C VAL A 452 7.86 -5.48 4.31
N TRP A 453 8.62 -5.89 3.30
CA TRP A 453 8.34 -7.07 2.49
C TRP A 453 9.15 -8.27 2.97
N PHE A 454 8.46 -9.38 3.20
CA PHE A 454 9.02 -10.69 3.50
C PHE A 454 8.72 -11.65 2.35
N SER A 455 9.69 -12.48 1.97
CA SER A 455 9.56 -13.47 0.88
C SER A 455 10.27 -14.77 1.23
N LYS A 456 9.76 -15.90 0.74
CA LYS A 456 10.39 -17.23 0.86
C LYS A 456 11.47 -17.47 -0.23
N THR A 457 12.51 -18.25 0.09
CA THR A 457 13.74 -18.44 -0.72
C THR A 457 13.49 -19.07 -2.07
N SER A 458 12.50 -19.98 -2.14
CA SER A 458 12.26 -20.80 -3.32
C SER A 458 11.71 -20.03 -4.52
N LYS A 459 11.39 -18.74 -4.36
CA LYS A 459 10.86 -17.86 -5.42
C LYS A 459 11.61 -16.53 -5.43
N THR A 460 12.89 -16.55 -5.80
CA THR A 460 13.66 -15.33 -5.99
C THR A 460 13.18 -14.59 -7.25
N ILE A 461 12.41 -13.53 -7.08
CA ILE A 461 12.26 -12.52 -8.13
C ILE A 461 13.60 -11.78 -8.20
N PRO A 462 14.27 -11.73 -9.37
CA PRO A 462 15.42 -10.87 -9.55
C PRO A 462 14.93 -9.43 -9.43
N TYR A 463 15.12 -8.83 -8.24
CA TYR A 463 14.88 -7.41 -8.07
C TYR A 463 16.08 -6.68 -8.68
N TYR A 464 15.84 -6.03 -9.83
CA TYR A 464 16.81 -5.16 -10.45
C TYR A 464 16.84 -3.86 -9.65
N GLY A 465 17.72 -3.80 -8.65
CA GLY A 465 18.18 -2.51 -8.15
C GLY A 465 18.90 -1.81 -9.30
N VAL A 466 18.22 -0.86 -9.95
CA VAL A 466 18.80 0.06 -10.92
C VAL A 466 19.39 1.25 -10.17
#